data_AF-A0A2V7T1Q6-F1
#
_entry.id   AF-A0A2V7T1Q6-F1
#
_cell.length_a   1.000
_cell.length_b   1.000
_cell.length_c   1.000
_cell.angle_alpha   90.00
_cell.angle_beta   90.00
_cell.angle_gamma   90.00
#
_symmetry.space_group_name_H-M   'P 1'
#
loop_
_entity.id
_entity.type
_entity.pdbx_description
1 polymer ?
#
loop_
_entity_poly.entity_id
_entity_poly.type
_entity_poly.pdbx_seq_one_letter_code
_entity_poly.pdbx_strand_id
1 'polypeptide(L)'
;MNRQSTSEDMMSTDRVGPVALAALLWGTVLLSACASEPPLDEVARALERHAALEGNGDAKADGHQDLVVRNRAGMQLMVDEENTQPALRIVLPGHPTSDRSIEVLFPEHVTVREHGATDARQLYLFRPGQSGERPQWRRSERSLEYERDFPGGVHMLARATLEEDGVRFRFKPRNQSDRAYDLILAVLDPRLTGELHDERLERTYVHHADGFDLLASETPARLTMPLDRWLPARYLASFTWPVPPQRVEDRGGITYYNKSRAVDAPFIATLSRDRHWVVASFTRTTGNVWSNPELTCQHVDPEGALSPSGEATLNTKMLVVRGSLDEVFAMAMRQRDSLEK
;
A
#
# COMPACT_ATOMS: atom_id res chain seq x y z
N MET A 1 60.18 -9.50 -48.14
CA MET A 1 60.20 -10.96 -48.36
C MET A 1 59.32 -11.61 -47.30
N ASN A 2 58.47 -12.56 -47.71
CA ASN A 2 57.64 -13.53 -46.93
C ASN A 2 56.84 -13.03 -45.69
N ARG A 3 55.51 -13.20 -45.58
CA ARG A 3 54.65 -14.42 -45.64
C ARG A 3 54.97 -15.42 -44.50
N GLN A 4 54.03 -16.03 -43.78
CA GLN A 4 52.54 -15.97 -43.75
C GLN A 4 52.01 -16.72 -42.50
N SER A 5 50.69 -16.58 -42.19
CA SER A 5 49.86 -17.56 -41.42
C SER A 5 50.14 -17.71 -39.90
N THR A 6 49.20 -18.01 -38.96
CA THR A 6 47.71 -18.05 -38.80
C THR A 6 47.43 -18.30 -37.29
N SER A 7 46.26 -18.16 -36.68
CA SER A 7 44.87 -17.72 -37.01
C SER A 7 44.16 -17.25 -35.71
N GLU A 8 42.93 -16.70 -35.81
CA GLU A 8 41.85 -16.74 -34.78
C GLU A 8 42.07 -16.12 -33.38
N ASP A 9 41.08 -15.50 -32.70
CA ASP A 9 39.79 -14.93 -33.11
C ASP A 9 39.27 -13.95 -32.01
N MET A 10 38.19 -13.23 -32.31
CA MET A 10 37.19 -12.63 -31.38
C MET A 10 37.58 -11.51 -30.38
N MET A 11 36.96 -10.35 -30.65
CA MET A 11 36.22 -9.49 -29.72
C MET A 11 36.88 -9.00 -28.41
N SER A 12 37.17 -7.70 -28.39
CA SER A 12 37.16 -6.88 -27.18
C SER A 12 36.04 -5.84 -27.31
N THR A 13 35.03 -5.91 -26.45
CA THR A 13 34.03 -4.85 -26.26
C THR A 13 34.35 -4.07 -24.99
N ASP A 14 34.33 -2.74 -25.11
CA ASP A 14 34.72 -1.84 -24.04
C ASP A 14 33.66 -1.69 -22.94
N ARG A 15 34.13 -1.23 -21.78
CA ARG A 15 33.40 -1.21 -20.51
C ARG A 15 32.23 -0.21 -20.49
N VAL A 16 31.08 -0.67 -20.00
CA VAL A 16 30.02 0.19 -19.42
C VAL A 16 29.63 -0.39 -18.05
N GLY A 17 29.62 0.44 -17.00
CA GLY A 17 29.36 0.01 -15.62
C GLY A 17 27.86 -0.17 -15.30
N PRO A 18 27.51 -0.95 -14.25
CA PRO A 18 26.13 -1.31 -13.96
C PRO A 18 25.40 -0.23 -13.13
N VAL A 19 24.46 0.47 -13.75
CA VAL A 19 23.43 1.27 -13.05
C VAL A 19 22.07 1.04 -13.71
N ALA A 20 21.53 -0.18 -13.58
CA ALA A 20 20.11 -0.52 -13.77
C ALA A 20 19.91 -2.03 -13.58
N LEU A 21 19.52 -2.48 -12.37
CA LEU A 21 18.76 -3.73 -12.15
C LEU A 21 18.27 -3.80 -10.69
N ALA A 22 17.06 -3.32 -10.43
CA ALA A 22 16.36 -3.49 -9.14
C ALA A 22 14.81 -3.40 -9.29
N ALA A 23 14.30 -3.58 -10.51
CA ALA A 23 12.88 -3.43 -10.85
C ALA A 23 12.32 -4.64 -11.65
N LEU A 24 13.01 -5.78 -11.59
CA LEU A 24 12.54 -7.05 -12.13
C LEU A 24 12.02 -7.91 -10.97
N LEU A 25 10.74 -8.31 -11.06
CA LEU A 25 10.05 -9.46 -10.41
C LEU A 25 8.58 -9.12 -10.06
N TRP A 26 7.79 -8.70 -11.05
CA TRP A 26 6.33 -8.68 -10.95
C TRP A 26 5.74 -9.27 -12.24
N GLY A 27 5.25 -10.50 -12.17
CA GLY A 27 4.65 -11.17 -13.33
C GLY A 27 4.32 -12.64 -13.09
N THR A 28 3.09 -13.01 -13.48
CA THR A 28 2.52 -14.38 -13.49
C THR A 28 2.12 -14.98 -12.14
N VAL A 29 0.81 -15.05 -11.87
CA VAL A 29 0.02 -16.31 -11.81
C VAL A 29 -1.45 -15.92 -11.56
N LEU A 30 -2.31 -16.14 -12.55
CA LEU A 30 -3.68 -16.66 -12.42
C LEU A 30 -4.40 -16.67 -13.77
N LEU A 31 -4.79 -17.86 -14.23
CA LEU A 31 -5.77 -18.03 -15.30
C LEU A 31 -6.46 -19.40 -15.17
N SER A 32 -7.77 -19.40 -15.40
CA SER A 32 -8.67 -20.56 -15.55
C SER A 32 -9.08 -21.33 -14.29
N ALA A 33 -10.30 -21.04 -13.82
CA ALA A 33 -11.38 -22.05 -13.78
C ALA A 33 -12.75 -21.34 -13.76
N CYS A 34 -13.58 -21.56 -14.79
CA CYS A 34 -14.96 -21.10 -14.86
C CYS A 34 -15.95 -22.27 -14.72
N ALA A 35 -17.22 -21.92 -14.43
CA ALA A 35 -18.43 -22.76 -14.37
C ALA A 35 -18.51 -23.74 -13.17
N SER A 36 -19.54 -23.69 -12.32
CA SER A 36 -20.96 -23.54 -12.62
C SER A 36 -21.77 -22.92 -11.46
N GLU A 37 -22.83 -22.16 -11.76
CA GLU A 37 -23.78 -21.64 -10.77
C GLU A 37 -24.84 -22.69 -10.38
N PRO A 38 -25.24 -22.79 -9.09
CA PRO A 38 -26.37 -23.63 -8.67
C PRO A 38 -27.72 -22.95 -8.96
N PRO A 39 -28.80 -23.72 -9.21
CA PRO A 39 -30.12 -23.17 -9.52
C PRO A 39 -30.78 -22.50 -8.31
N LEU A 40 -31.54 -21.42 -8.58
CA LEU A 40 -32.13 -20.51 -7.59
C LEU A 40 -33.01 -21.17 -6.51
N ASP A 41 -33.59 -22.34 -6.78
CA ASP A 41 -34.44 -23.08 -5.83
C ASP A 41 -33.67 -23.66 -4.63
N GLU A 42 -32.35 -23.83 -4.72
CA GLU A 42 -31.54 -24.38 -3.64
C GLU A 42 -31.17 -23.31 -2.59
N VAL A 43 -30.97 -22.06 -3.05
CA VAL A 43 -30.70 -20.89 -2.19
C VAL A 43 -31.91 -20.57 -1.31
N ALA A 44 -33.14 -20.64 -1.85
CA ALA A 44 -34.36 -20.41 -1.09
C ALA A 44 -34.52 -21.41 0.08
N ARG A 45 -34.20 -22.68 -0.13
CA ARG A 45 -34.28 -23.74 0.92
C ARG A 45 -33.15 -23.68 1.94
N ALA A 46 -32.04 -23.01 1.64
CA ALA A 46 -30.99 -22.72 2.61
C ALA A 46 -31.43 -21.60 3.58
N LEU A 47 -32.09 -20.55 3.05
CA LEU A 47 -32.59 -19.42 3.84
C LEU A 47 -33.69 -19.84 4.84
N GLU A 48 -34.65 -20.68 4.42
CA GLU A 48 -35.70 -21.19 5.32
C GLU A 48 -35.16 -22.08 6.46
N ARG A 49 -34.05 -22.80 6.23
CA ARG A 49 -33.41 -23.60 7.30
C ARG A 49 -32.65 -22.74 8.31
N HIS A 50 -32.18 -21.55 7.91
CA HIS A 50 -31.52 -20.63 8.83
C HIS A 50 -32.52 -19.98 9.79
N ALA A 51 -33.71 -19.63 9.30
CA ALA A 51 -34.78 -19.01 10.10
C ALA A 51 -35.41 -19.93 11.16
N ALA A 52 -35.18 -21.25 11.09
CA ALA A 52 -35.74 -22.24 12.02
C ALA A 52 -34.84 -22.56 13.23
N LEU A 53 -33.68 -21.93 13.36
CA LEU A 53 -32.71 -22.19 14.43
C LEU A 53 -32.53 -21.02 15.43
N GLU A 54 -33.16 -19.87 15.20
CA GLU A 54 -33.14 -18.72 16.14
C GLU A 54 -34.13 -18.90 17.32
N GLY A 55 -34.16 -20.10 17.89
CA GLY A 55 -35.07 -20.50 18.95
C GLY A 55 -34.32 -20.97 20.20
N ASN A 56 -34.13 -20.04 21.15
CA ASN A 56 -33.79 -20.29 22.56
C ASN A 56 -32.32 -20.69 22.86
N GLY A 57 -31.49 -19.70 23.17
CA GLY A 57 -30.14 -19.89 23.70
C GLY A 57 -29.64 -18.65 24.47
N ASP A 58 -29.58 -18.76 25.79
CA ASP A 58 -28.94 -17.76 26.65
C ASP A 58 -27.40 -17.81 26.52
N ALA A 59 -26.77 -16.65 26.71
CA ALA A 59 -25.33 -16.44 26.93
C ALA A 59 -24.32 -16.73 25.79
N LYS A 60 -24.01 -15.68 25.02
CA LYS A 60 -22.67 -15.05 25.08
C LYS A 60 -22.71 -13.60 24.58
N ALA A 61 -22.03 -12.70 25.27
CA ALA A 61 -21.72 -11.40 24.69
C ALA A 61 -20.51 -11.58 23.76
N ASP A 62 -20.69 -11.30 22.47
CA ASP A 62 -19.62 -11.42 21.49
C ASP A 62 -18.52 -10.38 21.70
N GLY A 63 -17.26 -10.81 21.55
CA GLY A 63 -16.06 -9.96 21.61
C GLY A 63 -15.90 -8.99 20.44
N HIS A 64 -16.92 -8.83 19.58
CA HIS A 64 -16.85 -7.99 18.37
C HIS A 64 -16.72 -6.48 18.65
N GLN A 65 -16.99 -6.00 19.87
CA GLN A 65 -16.79 -4.59 20.22
C GLN A 65 -15.33 -4.23 20.60
N ASP A 66 -14.47 -5.22 20.86
CA ASP A 66 -13.14 -4.96 21.44
C ASP A 66 -12.11 -4.45 20.44
N LEU A 67 -12.26 -4.72 19.13
CA LEU A 67 -11.32 -4.36 18.07
C LEU A 67 -11.68 -3.06 17.31
N VAL A 68 -12.38 -2.14 17.98
CA VAL A 68 -12.69 -0.79 17.49
C VAL A 68 -12.09 0.27 18.41
N VAL A 69 -11.40 1.27 17.84
CA VAL A 69 -10.94 2.48 18.54
C VAL A 69 -11.59 3.72 17.92
N ARG A 70 -11.86 4.75 18.75
CA ARG A 70 -12.53 5.99 18.33
C ARG A 70 -11.82 7.22 18.92
N ASN A 71 -11.71 8.30 18.14
CA ASN A 71 -11.13 9.57 18.60
C ASN A 71 -12.22 10.58 19.05
N ARG A 72 -11.82 11.76 19.53
CA ARG A 72 -12.79 12.78 19.99
C ARG A 72 -13.52 13.45 18.82
N ALA A 73 -12.89 13.50 17.64
CA ALA A 73 -13.53 13.93 16.40
C ALA A 73 -14.61 12.95 15.88
N GLY A 74 -14.75 11.75 16.45
CA GLY A 74 -15.75 10.74 16.06
C GLY A 74 -15.30 9.79 14.94
N MET A 75 -14.06 9.90 14.45
CA MET A 75 -13.45 8.95 13.52
C MET A 75 -13.24 7.61 14.23
N GLN A 76 -13.37 6.51 13.50
CA GLN A 76 -13.20 5.16 14.03
C GLN A 76 -12.18 4.39 13.19
N LEU A 77 -11.34 3.61 13.87
CA LEU A 77 -10.43 2.65 13.27
C LEU A 77 -10.82 1.26 13.80
N MET A 78 -10.98 0.30 12.90
CA MET A 78 -11.44 -1.05 13.21
C MET A 78 -10.73 -2.11 12.36
N VAL A 79 -10.63 -3.33 12.88
CA VAL A 79 -10.21 -4.49 12.08
C VAL A 79 -11.25 -4.78 11.00
N ASP A 80 -10.79 -5.17 9.81
CA ASP A 80 -11.67 -5.76 8.83
C ASP A 80 -11.81 -7.28 9.05
N GLU A 81 -13.06 -7.72 9.19
CA GLU A 81 -13.41 -9.13 9.38
C GLU A 81 -13.64 -9.86 8.03
N GLU A 82 -13.94 -9.13 6.95
CA GLU A 82 -14.18 -9.70 5.60
C GLU A 82 -12.91 -10.27 4.96
N ASN A 83 -11.75 -9.78 5.38
CA ASN A 83 -10.45 -10.37 5.09
C ASN A 83 -9.94 -11.17 6.29
N THR A 84 -9.42 -12.38 6.04
CA THR A 84 -8.69 -13.17 7.06
C THR A 84 -7.34 -12.51 7.35
N GLN A 85 -6.66 -12.01 6.32
CA GLN A 85 -5.35 -11.38 6.47
C GLN A 85 -5.45 -9.95 7.03
N PRO A 86 -4.35 -9.37 7.56
CA PRO A 86 -4.41 -8.09 8.27
C PRO A 86 -4.87 -6.93 7.39
N ALA A 87 -6.11 -6.50 7.62
CA ALA A 87 -6.71 -5.31 7.02
C ALA A 87 -7.46 -4.49 8.07
N LEU A 88 -7.58 -3.20 7.81
CA LEU A 88 -8.18 -2.20 8.69
C LEU A 88 -9.18 -1.35 7.91
N ARG A 89 -10.14 -0.75 8.61
CA ARG A 89 -11.04 0.28 8.07
C ARG A 89 -10.98 1.55 8.88
N ILE A 90 -11.06 2.69 8.18
CA ILE A 90 -11.19 4.01 8.79
C ILE A 90 -12.56 4.57 8.42
N VAL A 91 -13.44 4.68 9.41
CA VAL A 91 -14.79 5.22 9.24
C VAL A 91 -14.79 6.69 9.64
N LEU A 92 -15.31 7.53 8.74
CA LEU A 92 -15.37 8.98 8.91
C LEU A 92 -16.32 9.39 10.06
N PRO A 93 -16.06 10.53 10.73
CA PRO A 93 -17.00 11.14 11.68
C PRO A 93 -18.45 11.23 11.16
N GLY A 94 -19.36 10.57 11.87
CA GLY A 94 -20.80 10.55 11.56
C GLY A 94 -21.23 9.51 10.50
N HIS A 95 -20.30 8.76 9.91
CA HIS A 95 -20.61 7.70 8.96
C HIS A 95 -20.96 6.37 9.67
N PRO A 96 -21.77 5.48 9.04
CA PRO A 96 -22.11 4.18 9.61
C PRO A 96 -20.89 3.27 9.71
N THR A 97 -20.91 2.32 10.65
CA THR A 97 -19.81 1.33 10.81
C THR A 97 -19.72 0.32 9.67
N SER A 98 -20.68 0.31 8.74
CA SER A 98 -20.62 -0.41 7.47
C SER A 98 -19.89 0.34 6.35
N ASP A 99 -19.40 1.56 6.60
CA ASP A 99 -18.62 2.32 5.61
C ASP A 99 -17.31 1.58 5.26
N ARG A 100 -16.99 1.62 3.97
CA ARG A 100 -15.88 0.94 3.28
C ARG A 100 -15.05 1.93 2.43
N SER A 101 -15.32 3.24 2.54
CA SER A 101 -14.67 4.30 1.76
C SER A 101 -13.16 4.39 1.97
N ILE A 102 -12.66 3.90 3.12
CA ILE A 102 -11.23 3.76 3.41
C ILE A 102 -10.96 2.36 3.99
N GLU A 103 -10.37 1.50 3.18
CA GLU A 103 -9.80 0.22 3.59
C GLU A 103 -8.26 0.34 3.57
N VAL A 104 -7.56 -0.36 4.46
CA VAL A 104 -6.09 -0.31 4.53
C VAL A 104 -5.53 -1.72 4.71
N LEU A 105 -4.79 -2.22 3.73
CA LEU A 105 -4.03 -3.46 3.91
C LEU A 105 -2.79 -3.16 4.75
N PHE A 106 -2.58 -3.95 5.81
CA PHE A 106 -1.68 -3.56 6.89
C PHE A 106 -0.75 -4.69 7.34
N PRO A 107 0.32 -5.02 6.57
CA PRO A 107 0.68 -4.47 5.25
C PRO A 107 0.01 -5.23 4.09
N GLU A 108 0.09 -4.68 2.88
CA GLU A 108 -0.14 -5.43 1.64
C GLU A 108 0.97 -6.47 1.44
N HIS A 109 2.24 -6.09 1.58
CA HIS A 109 3.34 -7.03 1.45
C HIS A 109 4.56 -6.64 2.28
N VAL A 110 5.39 -7.63 2.60
CA VAL A 110 6.71 -7.43 3.21
C VAL A 110 7.77 -7.95 2.25
N THR A 111 8.74 -7.10 1.93
CA THR A 111 9.81 -7.37 0.96
C THR A 111 11.15 -7.06 1.57
N VAL A 112 12.16 -7.89 1.30
CA VAL A 112 13.54 -7.69 1.77
C VAL A 112 14.55 -7.89 0.64
N ARG A 113 15.74 -7.31 0.76
CA ARG A 113 16.91 -7.64 -0.06
C ARG A 113 18.06 -8.02 0.86
N GLU A 114 18.56 -9.26 0.76
CA GLU A 114 19.72 -9.72 1.53
C GLU A 114 20.97 -8.91 1.15
N HIS A 115 21.89 -8.74 2.09
CA HIS A 115 23.06 -7.89 1.90
C HIS A 115 23.91 -8.33 0.70
N GLY A 116 24.18 -7.40 -0.22
CA GLY A 116 24.92 -7.69 -1.46
C GLY A 116 24.14 -8.47 -2.53
N ALA A 117 22.88 -8.84 -2.30
CA ALA A 117 22.00 -9.37 -3.35
C ALA A 117 21.49 -8.23 -4.25
N THR A 118 21.30 -8.50 -5.54
CA THR A 118 20.63 -7.57 -6.46
C THR A 118 19.11 -7.61 -6.29
N ASP A 119 18.58 -8.81 -6.09
CA ASP A 119 17.16 -9.09 -6.22
C ASP A 119 16.45 -9.05 -4.86
N ALA A 120 15.29 -8.42 -4.81
CA ALA A 120 14.45 -8.40 -3.63
C ALA A 120 13.52 -9.63 -3.58
N ARG A 121 13.30 -10.17 -2.38
CA ARG A 121 12.38 -11.28 -2.12
C ARG A 121 11.20 -10.82 -1.26
N GLN A 122 10.00 -11.14 -1.70
CA GLN A 122 8.79 -10.98 -0.91
C GLN A 122 8.71 -12.07 0.16
N LEU A 123 8.59 -11.68 1.43
CA LEU A 123 8.41 -12.58 2.57
C LEU A 123 6.93 -12.87 2.85
N TYR A 124 6.06 -11.94 2.47
CA TYR A 124 4.62 -12.01 2.67
C TYR A 124 3.92 -11.16 1.61
N LEU A 125 2.77 -11.66 1.14
CA LEU A 125 1.85 -10.97 0.25
C LEU A 125 0.42 -11.22 0.74
N PHE A 126 -0.34 -10.14 0.87
CA PHE A 126 -1.74 -10.15 1.22
C PHE A 126 -2.56 -10.94 0.20
N ARG A 127 -3.53 -11.71 0.69
CA ARG A 127 -4.52 -12.40 -0.16
C ARG A 127 -5.91 -12.00 0.31
N PRO A 128 -6.78 -11.49 -0.59
CA PRO A 128 -8.11 -11.04 -0.22
C PRO A 128 -9.03 -12.18 0.21
N GLY A 129 -10.08 -11.81 0.93
CA GLY A 129 -11.10 -12.71 1.43
C GLY A 129 -10.61 -13.60 2.59
N GLN A 130 -11.27 -14.73 2.78
CA GLN A 130 -11.11 -15.55 3.97
C GLN A 130 -9.89 -16.51 3.93
N SER A 131 -8.93 -16.30 3.01
CA SER A 131 -7.79 -17.21 2.83
C SER A 131 -6.55 -16.83 3.65
N GLY A 132 -5.91 -17.82 4.27
CA GLY A 132 -4.68 -17.65 5.04
C GLY A 132 -4.92 -17.71 6.55
N GLU A 133 -4.12 -16.97 7.32
CA GLU A 133 -4.13 -16.96 8.78
C GLU A 133 -4.47 -15.56 9.29
N ARG A 134 -5.42 -15.48 10.24
CA ARG A 134 -5.81 -14.23 10.90
C ARG A 134 -4.81 -13.92 12.01
N PRO A 135 -4.21 -12.71 12.05
CA PRO A 135 -3.31 -12.36 13.13
C PRO A 135 -4.07 -12.25 14.47
N GLN A 136 -3.35 -12.45 15.57
CA GLN A 136 -3.88 -12.17 16.90
C GLN A 136 -3.86 -10.67 17.16
N TRP A 137 -4.95 -10.00 16.78
CA TRP A 137 -5.15 -8.59 17.06
C TRP A 137 -5.28 -8.31 18.55
N ARG A 138 -4.63 -7.25 19.01
CA ARG A 138 -4.76 -6.67 20.34
C ARG A 138 -5.15 -5.20 20.19
N ARG A 139 -6.01 -4.72 21.09
CA ARG A 139 -6.26 -3.28 21.26
C ARG A 139 -5.41 -2.75 22.41
N SER A 140 -4.74 -1.63 22.17
CA SER A 140 -3.92 -0.93 23.17
C SER A 140 -4.26 0.55 23.15
N GLU A 141 -5.04 1.00 24.13
CA GLU A 141 -5.61 2.35 24.24
C GLU A 141 -6.37 2.79 22.96
N ARG A 142 -5.70 3.59 22.12
CA ARG A 142 -6.16 4.16 20.84
C ARG A 142 -5.57 3.44 19.62
N SER A 143 -4.95 2.29 19.83
CA SER A 143 -4.24 1.53 18.79
C SER A 143 -4.81 0.14 18.60
N LEU A 144 -4.74 -0.36 17.38
CA LEU A 144 -4.89 -1.77 17.04
C LEU A 144 -3.52 -2.29 16.59
N GLU A 145 -3.12 -3.45 17.10
CA GLU A 145 -1.81 -4.01 16.83
C GLU A 145 -1.83 -5.54 16.73
N TYR A 146 -0.85 -6.10 16.05
CA TYR A 146 -0.60 -7.54 16.04
C TYR A 146 0.90 -7.81 15.83
N GLU A 147 1.32 -9.03 16.14
CA GLU A 147 2.68 -9.53 15.86
C GLU A 147 2.61 -10.67 14.82
N ARG A 148 3.63 -10.77 13.97
CA ARG A 148 3.74 -11.85 12.98
C ARG A 148 5.20 -12.18 12.66
N ASP A 149 5.48 -13.48 12.54
CA ASP A 149 6.75 -13.99 12.04
C ASP A 149 6.70 -14.24 10.53
N PHE A 150 7.83 -14.00 9.86
CA PHE A 150 8.01 -14.16 8.42
C PHE A 150 9.22 -15.08 8.10
N PRO A 151 9.22 -15.74 6.93
CA PRO A 151 10.36 -16.55 6.48
C PRO A 151 11.67 -15.78 6.47
N GLY A 152 12.75 -16.41 6.95
CA GLY A 152 14.05 -15.75 7.14
C GLY A 152 14.26 -15.15 8.53
N GLY A 153 13.35 -15.40 9.49
CA GLY A 153 13.54 -14.97 10.89
C GLY A 153 13.23 -13.49 11.12
N VAL A 154 12.45 -12.86 10.25
CA VAL A 154 11.95 -11.50 10.48
C VAL A 154 10.66 -11.58 11.26
N HIS A 155 10.66 -11.05 12.49
CA HIS A 155 9.49 -10.88 13.33
C HIS A 155 9.02 -9.43 13.24
N MET A 156 7.72 -9.16 13.18
CA MET A 156 7.22 -7.80 13.04
C MET A 156 6.06 -7.52 14.00
N LEU A 157 6.22 -6.46 14.81
CA LEU A 157 5.10 -5.79 15.47
C LEU A 157 4.53 -4.75 14.50
N ALA A 158 3.24 -4.85 14.19
CA ALA A 158 2.49 -3.89 13.40
C ALA A 158 1.49 -3.17 14.30
N ARG A 159 1.50 -1.83 14.32
CA ARG A 159 0.59 -1.00 15.11
C ARG A 159 -0.02 0.13 14.27
N ALA A 160 -1.34 0.27 14.32
CA ALA A 160 -2.08 1.40 13.79
C ALA A 160 -2.69 2.20 14.96
N THR A 161 -2.27 3.44 15.16
CA THR A 161 -2.70 4.32 16.26
C THR A 161 -3.61 5.43 15.73
N LEU A 162 -4.83 5.52 16.27
CA LEU A 162 -5.82 6.54 15.91
C LEU A 162 -5.60 7.85 16.68
N GLU A 163 -5.17 8.87 15.96
CA GLU A 163 -4.99 10.25 16.43
C GLU A 163 -6.25 11.09 16.16
N GLU A 164 -6.25 12.40 16.42
CA GLU A 164 -7.44 13.25 16.18
C GLU A 164 -7.64 13.60 14.70
N ASP A 165 -6.57 13.61 13.91
CA ASP A 165 -6.50 14.03 12.51
C ASP A 165 -6.29 12.87 11.51
N GLY A 166 -6.22 11.62 11.99
CA GLY A 166 -6.01 10.44 11.16
C GLY A 166 -5.36 9.28 11.91
N VAL A 167 -4.65 8.40 11.19
CA VAL A 167 -4.03 7.17 11.71
C VAL A 167 -2.53 7.14 11.42
N ARG A 168 -1.73 6.87 12.46
CA ARG A 168 -0.29 6.59 12.34
C ARG A 168 -0.06 5.09 12.29
N PHE A 169 0.57 4.63 11.23
CA PHE A 169 0.95 3.25 11.00
C PHE A 169 2.44 3.07 11.30
N ARG A 170 2.77 2.04 12.08
CA ARG A 170 4.14 1.69 12.44
C ARG A 170 4.35 0.19 12.28
N PHE A 171 5.38 -0.16 11.52
CA PHE A 171 5.94 -1.51 11.50
C PHE A 171 7.30 -1.51 12.19
N LYS A 172 7.51 -2.46 13.09
CA LYS A 172 8.79 -2.72 13.77
C LYS A 172 9.27 -4.13 13.42
N PRO A 173 9.89 -4.32 12.24
CA PRO A 173 10.59 -5.57 11.95
C PRO A 173 11.86 -5.68 12.80
N ARG A 174 12.01 -6.84 13.46
CA ARG A 174 13.19 -7.30 14.18
C ARG A 174 13.72 -8.55 13.49
N ASN A 175 15.00 -8.53 13.14
CA ASN A 175 15.69 -9.65 12.55
C ASN A 175 16.21 -10.59 13.65
N GLN A 176 15.75 -11.83 13.65
CA GLN A 176 16.17 -12.88 14.58
C GLN A 176 17.15 -13.87 13.93
N SER A 177 17.65 -13.56 12.72
CA SER A 177 18.63 -14.35 11.98
C SER A 177 20.03 -13.72 12.00
N ASP A 178 20.99 -14.46 11.46
CA ASP A 178 22.38 -14.06 11.19
C ASP A 178 22.55 -13.27 9.87
N ARG A 179 21.50 -13.19 9.03
CA ARG A 179 21.54 -12.51 7.73
C ARG A 179 21.42 -11.01 7.91
N ALA A 180 22.14 -10.23 7.11
CA ALA A 180 21.91 -8.80 6.97
C ALA A 180 20.98 -8.53 5.78
N TYR A 181 20.11 -7.52 5.91
CA TYR A 181 19.28 -7.03 4.81
C TYR A 181 19.60 -5.56 4.50
N ASP A 182 19.94 -5.26 3.25
CA ASP A 182 20.17 -3.88 2.77
C ASP A 182 18.86 -3.11 2.58
N LEU A 183 17.75 -3.84 2.46
CA LEU A 183 16.40 -3.29 2.33
C LEU A 183 15.41 -4.18 3.09
N ILE A 184 14.51 -3.53 3.82
CA ILE A 184 13.21 -4.04 4.23
C ILE A 184 12.13 -2.98 3.94
N LEU A 185 11.03 -3.46 3.39
CA LEU A 185 9.80 -2.72 3.11
C LEU A 185 8.63 -3.48 3.75
N ALA A 186 7.73 -2.76 4.41
CA ALA A 186 6.40 -3.23 4.79
C ALA A 186 5.39 -2.23 4.21
N VAL A 187 4.80 -2.59 3.07
CA VAL A 187 3.99 -1.68 2.25
C VAL A 187 2.60 -1.52 2.83
N LEU A 188 2.20 -0.27 3.07
CA LEU A 188 0.84 0.10 3.41
C LEU A 188 0.06 0.30 2.11
N ASP A 189 -1.14 -0.28 1.99
CA ASP A 189 -2.03 -0.02 0.86
C ASP A 189 -3.36 0.56 1.36
N PRO A 190 -3.47 1.89 1.52
CA PRO A 190 -4.73 2.58 1.79
C PRO A 190 -5.53 2.72 0.50
N ARG A 191 -6.64 2.01 0.40
CA ARG A 191 -7.56 1.95 -0.75
C ARG A 191 -8.74 2.89 -0.53
N LEU A 192 -9.01 3.75 -1.51
CA LEU A 192 -10.03 4.78 -1.42
C LEU A 192 -11.19 4.46 -2.36
N THR A 193 -12.38 4.29 -1.78
CA THR A 193 -13.61 3.91 -2.49
C THR A 193 -14.74 4.92 -2.22
N GLY A 194 -15.92 4.71 -2.82
CA GLY A 194 -17.08 5.59 -2.60
C GLY A 194 -16.81 7.04 -3.02
N GLU A 195 -17.08 7.99 -2.13
CA GLU A 195 -16.84 9.42 -2.37
C GLU A 195 -15.36 9.79 -2.53
N LEU A 196 -14.44 8.93 -2.09
CA LEU A 196 -12.98 9.15 -2.16
C LEU A 196 -12.36 8.52 -3.41
N HIS A 197 -13.12 7.74 -4.19
CA HIS A 197 -12.64 7.04 -5.37
C HIS A 197 -12.34 7.98 -6.55
N ASP A 198 -11.16 7.85 -7.15
CA ASP A 198 -10.62 8.75 -8.17
C ASP A 198 -9.87 7.96 -9.26
N GLU A 199 -10.56 7.02 -9.93
CA GLU A 199 -10.02 6.17 -11.00
C GLU A 199 -9.30 6.93 -12.12
N ARG A 200 -9.63 8.20 -12.33
CA ARG A 200 -9.00 9.08 -13.34
C ARG A 200 -7.88 9.95 -12.78
N LEU A 201 -7.56 9.90 -11.49
CA LEU A 201 -6.61 10.80 -10.84
C LEU A 201 -6.91 12.28 -11.15
N GLU A 202 -8.16 12.69 -10.99
CA GLU A 202 -8.66 14.06 -11.19
C GLU A 202 -8.65 14.89 -9.90
N ARG A 203 -8.51 14.22 -8.76
CA ARG A 203 -8.53 14.80 -7.41
C ARG A 203 -7.41 14.29 -6.53
N THR A 204 -6.44 13.58 -7.12
CA THR A 204 -5.26 13.02 -6.46
C THR A 204 -4.02 13.85 -6.83
N TYR A 205 -3.38 14.41 -5.80
CA TYR A 205 -2.35 15.44 -5.89
C TYR A 205 -1.05 15.00 -5.22
N VAL A 206 0.04 15.57 -5.73
CA VAL A 206 1.37 15.56 -5.12
C VAL A 206 1.87 17.00 -4.98
N HIS A 207 2.90 17.21 -4.16
CA HIS A 207 3.49 18.53 -3.96
C HIS A 207 4.84 18.67 -4.68
N HIS A 208 5.08 19.87 -5.19
CA HIS A 208 6.33 20.31 -5.79
C HIS A 208 6.70 21.71 -5.24
N ALA A 209 7.93 22.17 -5.44
CA ALA A 209 8.41 23.45 -4.91
C ALA A 209 7.60 24.70 -5.36
N ASP A 210 6.85 24.57 -6.45
CA ASP A 210 5.94 25.54 -7.06
C ASP A 210 4.46 25.36 -6.65
N GLY A 211 4.15 24.37 -5.81
CA GLY A 211 2.82 24.08 -5.25
C GLY A 211 2.31 22.68 -5.59
N PHE A 212 0.99 22.49 -5.46
CA PHE A 212 0.33 21.23 -5.83
C PHE A 212 0.22 21.04 -7.34
N ASP A 213 0.41 19.80 -7.77
CA ASP A 213 0.04 19.33 -9.10
C ASP A 213 -0.79 18.03 -9.00
N LEU A 214 -1.63 17.76 -9.99
CA LEU A 214 -2.28 16.46 -10.11
C LEU A 214 -1.20 15.39 -10.35
N LEU A 215 -1.34 14.25 -9.68
CA LEU A 215 -0.41 13.12 -9.85
C LEU A 215 -0.25 12.78 -11.33
N ALA A 216 -1.36 12.71 -12.07
CA ALA A 216 -1.40 12.35 -13.48
C ALA A 216 -1.61 13.53 -14.47
N SER A 217 -1.17 14.73 -14.11
CA SER A 217 -1.23 15.93 -14.97
C SER A 217 -0.58 15.74 -16.35
N GLU A 218 0.55 15.02 -16.41
CA GLU A 218 1.32 14.72 -17.64
C GLU A 218 0.62 13.69 -18.56
N THR A 219 -0.56 13.19 -18.18
CA THR A 219 -1.36 12.26 -19.00
C THR A 219 -2.81 12.75 -19.11
N PRO A 220 -3.06 13.88 -19.81
CA PRO A 220 -4.41 14.45 -19.93
C PRO A 220 -5.37 13.53 -20.69
N ALA A 221 -4.87 12.68 -21.60
CA ALA A 221 -5.67 11.70 -22.34
C ALA A 221 -6.40 10.70 -21.43
N ARG A 222 -5.94 10.46 -20.19
CA ARG A 222 -6.60 9.57 -19.22
C ARG A 222 -8.04 9.98 -18.90
N LEU A 223 -8.43 11.23 -19.13
CA LEU A 223 -9.77 11.75 -18.84
C LEU A 223 -10.81 11.29 -19.88
N THR A 224 -10.38 10.91 -21.08
CA THR A 224 -11.26 10.49 -22.19
C THR A 224 -10.92 9.10 -22.73
N MET A 225 -9.77 8.53 -22.32
CA MET A 225 -9.37 7.17 -22.64
C MET A 225 -10.39 6.15 -22.09
N PRO A 226 -10.76 5.10 -22.85
CA PRO A 226 -11.51 3.96 -22.33
C PRO A 226 -10.83 3.33 -21.09
N LEU A 227 -11.61 2.91 -20.09
CA LEU A 227 -11.07 2.41 -18.81
C LEU A 227 -10.21 1.16 -18.98
N ASP A 228 -10.58 0.27 -19.90
CA ASP A 228 -9.83 -0.93 -20.30
C ASP A 228 -8.48 -0.65 -20.97
N ARG A 229 -8.20 0.61 -21.33
CA ARG A 229 -6.89 1.08 -21.82
C ARG A 229 -6.13 1.91 -20.81
N TRP A 230 -6.84 2.49 -19.85
CA TRP A 230 -6.26 3.27 -18.76
C TRP A 230 -5.82 2.37 -17.59
N LEU A 231 -6.55 1.28 -17.35
CA LEU A 231 -6.34 0.33 -16.25
C LEU A 231 -6.00 -1.07 -16.82
N PRO A 232 -5.18 -1.87 -16.10
CA PRO A 232 -4.51 -1.54 -14.85
C PRO A 232 -3.28 -0.65 -15.05
N ALA A 233 -3.12 0.34 -14.17
CA ALA A 233 -1.99 1.26 -14.22
C ALA A 233 -1.39 1.56 -12.85
N ARG A 234 -0.20 2.16 -12.87
CA ARG A 234 0.48 2.74 -11.72
C ARG A 234 0.98 4.13 -12.12
N TYR A 235 0.69 5.14 -11.31
CA TYR A 235 1.17 6.50 -11.56
C TYR A 235 2.11 6.93 -10.44
N LEU A 236 3.36 7.27 -10.79
CA LEU A 236 4.46 7.40 -9.84
C LEU A 236 5.20 8.72 -10.01
N ALA A 237 5.68 9.28 -8.91
CA ALA A 237 6.57 10.42 -8.88
C ALA A 237 7.72 10.15 -7.89
N SER A 238 8.97 10.28 -8.33
CA SER A 238 10.13 10.01 -7.46
C SER A 238 10.26 11.08 -6.38
N PHE A 239 10.72 10.68 -5.18
CA PHE A 239 11.11 11.60 -4.11
C PHE A 239 12.63 11.56 -3.89
N THR A 240 13.18 10.47 -3.32
CA THR A 240 14.64 10.29 -3.18
C THR A 240 15.26 9.45 -4.30
N TRP A 241 14.48 8.58 -4.94
CA TRP A 241 14.97 7.79 -6.07
C TRP A 241 15.16 8.66 -7.32
N PRO A 242 16.01 8.24 -8.28
CA PRO A 242 16.10 8.91 -9.57
C PRO A 242 14.73 8.98 -10.27
N VAL A 243 14.51 10.04 -11.07
CA VAL A 243 13.38 10.06 -12.00
C VAL A 243 13.66 9.07 -13.13
N PRO A 244 12.83 8.02 -13.34
CA PRO A 244 13.04 7.08 -14.45
C PRO A 244 13.04 7.83 -15.78
N PRO A 245 13.92 7.52 -16.76
CA PRO A 245 13.98 8.29 -18.01
C PRO A 245 12.72 8.09 -18.88
N GLN A 246 12.14 6.89 -18.86
CA GLN A 246 10.92 6.54 -19.59
C GLN A 246 9.68 7.09 -18.88
N ARG A 247 8.82 7.81 -19.61
CA ARG A 247 7.54 8.33 -19.09
C ARG A 247 6.48 7.24 -18.94
N VAL A 248 6.51 6.25 -19.82
CA VAL A 248 5.54 5.14 -19.88
C VAL A 248 6.31 3.85 -20.08
N GLU A 249 5.97 2.83 -19.29
CA GLU A 249 6.56 1.49 -19.32
C GLU A 249 5.46 0.45 -19.19
N ASP A 250 5.55 -0.68 -19.90
CA ASP A 250 4.81 -1.89 -19.50
C ASP A 250 5.68 -2.71 -18.55
N ARG A 251 5.10 -3.13 -17.42
CA ARG A 251 5.76 -4.06 -16.50
C ARG A 251 4.82 -5.20 -16.16
N GLY A 252 4.80 -6.21 -17.03
CA GLY A 252 4.02 -7.43 -16.81
C GLY A 252 2.53 -7.25 -17.11
N GLY A 253 2.17 -6.42 -18.10
CA GLY A 253 0.78 -6.12 -18.45
C GLY A 253 0.12 -5.03 -17.60
N ILE A 254 0.90 -4.31 -16.78
CA ILE A 254 0.47 -3.11 -16.05
C ILE A 254 1.24 -1.92 -16.62
N THR A 255 0.53 -0.84 -16.96
CA THR A 255 1.16 0.38 -17.48
C THR A 255 1.65 1.27 -16.34
N TYR A 256 2.95 1.55 -16.30
CA TYR A 256 3.58 2.46 -15.34
C TYR A 256 3.79 3.82 -16.00
N TYR A 257 3.25 4.87 -15.39
CA TYR A 257 3.42 6.25 -15.79
C TYR A 257 4.29 6.98 -14.77
N ASN A 258 5.45 7.50 -15.18
CA ASN A 258 6.39 8.20 -14.32
C ASN A 258 6.34 9.71 -14.59
N LYS A 259 6.06 10.55 -13.58
CA LYS A 259 6.17 12.03 -13.70
C LYS A 259 7.58 12.43 -14.11
N SER A 260 7.69 13.47 -14.94
CA SER A 260 8.92 14.04 -15.49
C SER A 260 9.87 14.65 -14.44
N ARG A 261 9.34 14.98 -13.26
CA ARG A 261 10.04 15.67 -12.17
C ARG A 261 9.77 15.01 -10.82
N ALA A 262 10.75 15.12 -9.92
CA ALA A 262 10.59 14.68 -8.54
C ALA A 262 9.59 15.56 -7.76
N VAL A 263 8.92 14.97 -6.78
CA VAL A 263 8.18 15.69 -5.73
C VAL A 263 9.17 16.26 -4.71
N ASP A 264 8.81 17.34 -4.02
CA ASP A 264 9.64 17.92 -2.95
C ASP A 264 9.27 17.39 -1.56
N ALA A 265 8.13 16.71 -1.44
CA ALA A 265 7.64 16.08 -0.22
C ALA A 265 7.20 14.63 -0.44
N PRO A 266 7.46 13.72 0.53
CA PRO A 266 6.95 12.35 0.53
C PRO A 266 5.47 12.33 0.95
N PHE A 267 4.62 12.93 0.12
CA PHE A 267 3.21 13.24 0.39
C PHE A 267 2.35 12.99 -0.86
N ILE A 268 1.21 12.34 -0.67
CA ILE A 268 0.15 12.18 -1.67
C ILE A 268 -1.20 12.45 -1.00
N ALA A 269 -2.12 13.12 -1.69
CA ALA A 269 -3.45 13.41 -1.17
C ALA A 269 -4.55 13.23 -2.22
N THR A 270 -5.74 12.84 -1.79
CA THR A 270 -6.94 12.71 -2.61
C THR A 270 -8.08 13.46 -1.94
N LEU A 271 -8.80 14.30 -2.70
CA LEU A 271 -10.05 14.90 -2.22
C LEU A 271 -11.24 14.00 -2.49
N SER A 272 -12.19 14.01 -1.55
CA SER A 272 -13.55 13.54 -1.82
C SER A 272 -14.16 14.27 -3.01
N ARG A 273 -15.12 13.64 -3.67
CA ARG A 273 -15.86 14.20 -4.82
C ARG A 273 -16.61 15.49 -4.47
N ASP A 274 -17.11 15.60 -3.24
CA ASP A 274 -17.70 16.84 -2.70
C ASP A 274 -16.66 17.87 -2.23
N ARG A 275 -15.37 17.52 -2.21
CA ARG A 275 -14.21 18.30 -1.76
C ARG A 275 -14.26 18.75 -0.29
N HIS A 276 -15.13 18.17 0.54
CA HIS A 276 -15.16 18.45 1.98
C HIS A 276 -14.09 17.71 2.78
N TRP A 277 -13.58 16.59 2.26
CA TRP A 277 -12.57 15.76 2.90
C TRP A 277 -11.31 15.69 2.04
N VAL A 278 -10.16 15.75 2.72
CA VAL A 278 -8.85 15.42 2.17
C VAL A 278 -8.33 14.21 2.93
N VAL A 279 -7.99 13.17 2.18
CA VAL A 279 -7.28 12.00 2.68
C VAL A 279 -5.86 12.07 2.14
N ALA A 280 -4.85 12.07 3.02
CA ALA A 280 -3.47 12.26 2.61
C ALA A 280 -2.49 11.35 3.36
N SER A 281 -1.64 10.65 2.64
CA SER A 281 -0.62 9.77 3.20
C SER A 281 0.75 10.42 3.07
N PHE A 282 1.54 10.36 4.15
CA PHE A 282 2.91 10.85 4.16
C PHE A 282 3.83 10.01 5.06
N THR A 283 5.13 10.07 4.79
CA THR A 283 6.18 9.48 5.63
C THR A 283 7.31 10.47 5.88
N ARG A 284 8.35 10.08 6.63
CA ARG A 284 9.57 10.89 6.76
C ARG A 284 10.37 10.90 5.46
N THR A 285 10.52 9.74 4.82
CA THR A 285 11.26 9.52 3.58
C THR A 285 10.78 8.25 2.87
N THR A 286 10.77 8.27 1.54
CA THR A 286 10.43 7.14 0.67
C THR A 286 11.19 7.29 -0.65
N GLY A 287 11.31 6.23 -1.44
CA GLY A 287 11.86 6.30 -2.78
C GLY A 287 10.99 7.13 -3.74
N ASN A 288 9.68 6.87 -3.72
CA ASN A 288 8.68 7.47 -4.59
C ASN A 288 7.33 7.63 -3.88
N VAL A 289 6.45 8.45 -4.45
CA VAL A 289 5.03 8.50 -4.10
C VAL A 289 4.23 8.00 -5.30
N TRP A 290 3.20 7.17 -5.08
CA TRP A 290 2.45 6.61 -6.20
C TRP A 290 1.01 6.19 -5.86
N SER A 291 0.22 5.97 -6.91
CA SER A 291 -1.16 5.48 -6.82
C SER A 291 -1.43 4.37 -7.85
N ASN A 292 -2.24 3.38 -7.44
CA ASN A 292 -3.03 2.57 -8.36
C ASN A 292 -4.37 3.29 -8.57
N PRO A 293 -4.69 3.83 -9.77
CA PRO A 293 -5.94 4.56 -9.96
C PRO A 293 -7.19 3.70 -9.71
N GLU A 294 -7.17 2.42 -10.12
CA GLU A 294 -8.27 1.44 -9.99
C GLU A 294 -8.77 1.26 -8.55
N LEU A 295 -7.93 1.53 -7.55
CA LEU A 295 -8.24 1.45 -6.12
C LEU A 295 -7.98 2.78 -5.41
N THR A 296 -7.53 3.80 -6.15
CA THR A 296 -7.09 5.11 -5.67
C THR A 296 -6.11 4.99 -4.48
N CYS A 297 -5.14 4.06 -4.60
CA CYS A 297 -4.21 3.75 -3.51
C CYS A 297 -3.28 4.94 -3.21
N GLN A 298 -2.82 5.06 -1.97
CA GLN A 298 -1.88 6.11 -1.55
C GLN A 298 -0.58 5.54 -0.99
N HIS A 299 0.43 5.37 -1.84
CA HIS A 299 1.72 4.80 -1.47
C HIS A 299 2.78 5.87 -1.24
N VAL A 300 3.42 5.75 -0.07
CA VAL A 300 4.49 6.62 0.45
C VAL A 300 5.42 5.78 1.34
N ASP A 301 5.73 4.57 0.90
CA ASP A 301 6.25 3.52 1.77
C ASP A 301 7.73 3.75 2.14
N PRO A 302 8.08 3.87 3.44
CA PRO A 302 9.46 4.01 3.87
C PRO A 302 10.21 2.67 3.78
N GLU A 303 11.45 2.73 3.31
CA GLU A 303 12.42 1.63 3.32
C GLU A 303 13.49 1.84 4.41
N GLY A 304 14.03 0.74 4.92
CA GLY A 304 15.16 0.76 5.87
C GLY A 304 16.10 -0.43 5.65
N ALA A 305 17.27 -0.42 6.29
CA ALA A 305 18.14 -1.58 6.38
C ALA A 305 17.84 -2.36 7.67
N LEU A 306 18.16 -3.66 7.71
CA LEU A 306 17.90 -4.51 8.87
C LEU A 306 19.08 -5.46 9.14
N SER A 307 19.96 -5.03 10.03
CA SER A 307 21.13 -5.78 10.50
C SER A 307 20.75 -7.09 11.22
N PRO A 308 21.67 -8.08 11.33
CA PRO A 308 21.49 -9.26 12.18
C PRO A 308 21.19 -8.85 13.62
N SER A 309 20.24 -9.51 14.28
CA SER A 309 19.73 -9.14 15.62
C SER A 309 19.17 -7.72 15.76
N GLY A 310 19.03 -6.97 14.66
CA GLY A 310 18.61 -5.56 14.66
C GLY A 310 17.10 -5.35 14.58
N GLU A 311 16.67 -4.12 14.82
CA GLU A 311 15.29 -3.63 14.62
C GLU A 311 15.33 -2.38 13.74
N ALA A 312 14.32 -2.20 12.88
CA ALA A 312 14.04 -0.96 12.15
C ALA A 312 12.63 -0.45 12.50
N THR A 313 12.33 0.84 12.28
CA THR A 313 10.98 1.39 12.50
C THR A 313 10.46 2.10 11.26
N LEU A 314 9.55 1.44 10.54
CA LEU A 314 8.91 1.98 9.34
C LEU A 314 7.62 2.71 9.75
N ASN A 315 7.55 4.04 9.57
CA ASN A 315 6.39 4.86 9.94
C ASN A 315 5.75 5.54 8.72
N THR A 316 4.44 5.42 8.60
CA THR A 316 3.60 6.16 7.65
C THR A 316 2.42 6.78 8.42
N LYS A 317 2.00 8.00 8.08
CA LYS A 317 0.79 8.59 8.65
C LYS A 317 -0.19 8.96 7.54
N MET A 318 -1.45 8.60 7.76
CA MET A 318 -2.59 8.95 6.93
C MET A 318 -3.43 9.99 7.67
N LEU A 319 -3.58 11.17 7.10
CA LEU A 319 -4.48 12.23 7.53
C LEU A 319 -5.84 12.03 6.88
N VAL A 320 -6.90 12.28 7.64
CA VAL A 320 -8.30 12.20 7.19
C VAL A 320 -9.03 13.41 7.78
N VAL A 321 -9.00 14.53 7.05
CA VAL A 321 -9.28 15.87 7.60
C VAL A 321 -10.27 16.62 6.71
N ARG A 322 -11.15 17.43 7.32
CA ARG A 322 -11.95 18.42 6.58
C ARG A 322 -11.18 19.72 6.43
N GLY A 323 -11.09 20.23 5.21
CA GLY A 323 -10.36 21.47 4.90
C GLY A 323 -9.77 21.47 3.50
N SER A 324 -8.81 22.36 3.27
CA SER A 324 -8.07 22.50 2.02
C SER A 324 -6.84 21.59 1.95
N LEU A 325 -6.32 21.39 0.72
CA LEU A 325 -5.04 20.71 0.51
C LEU A 325 -3.89 21.41 1.23
N ASP A 326 -3.84 22.75 1.19
CA ASP A 326 -2.78 23.56 1.81
C ASP A 326 -2.71 23.37 3.33
N GLU A 327 -3.87 23.37 4.00
CA GLU A 327 -3.96 23.11 5.45
C GLU A 327 -3.46 21.71 5.81
N VAL A 328 -3.87 20.69 5.05
CA VAL A 328 -3.49 19.28 5.29
C VAL A 328 -2.01 19.03 4.98
N PHE A 329 -1.45 19.63 3.94
CA PHE A 329 -0.02 19.57 3.68
C PHE A 329 0.80 20.30 4.75
N ALA A 330 0.35 21.48 5.19
CA ALA A 330 0.99 22.17 6.31
C ALA A 330 0.90 21.34 7.61
N MET A 331 -0.20 20.61 7.85
CA MET A 331 -0.30 19.64 8.95
C MET A 331 0.69 18.48 8.79
N ALA A 332 0.76 17.86 7.60
CA ALA A 332 1.67 16.76 7.32
C ALA A 332 3.14 17.17 7.51
N MET A 333 3.56 18.31 6.95
CA MET A 333 4.95 18.77 7.04
C MET A 333 5.34 19.15 8.47
N ARG A 334 4.45 19.73 9.28
CA ARG A 334 4.70 19.92 10.73
C ARG A 334 4.87 18.62 11.50
N GLN A 335 4.28 17.52 11.02
CA GLN A 335 4.29 16.22 11.70
C GLN A 335 5.35 15.25 11.15
N ARG A 336 5.88 15.50 9.94
CA ARG A 336 6.87 14.67 9.25
C ARG A 336 8.09 14.32 10.10
N ASP A 337 8.61 15.30 10.85
CA ASP A 337 9.77 15.07 11.71
C ASP A 337 9.46 14.28 13.00
N SER A 338 8.18 14.15 13.38
CA SER A 338 7.74 13.30 14.49
C SER A 338 7.62 11.82 14.13
N LEU A 339 7.80 11.47 12.85
CA LEU A 339 7.92 10.09 12.40
C LEU A 339 9.37 9.64 12.60
N GLU A 340 9.56 8.64 13.47
CA GLU A 340 10.85 7.99 13.71
C GLU A 340 11.39 7.34 12.42
N LYS A 341 12.73 7.18 12.36
CA LYS A 341 13.43 6.40 11.32
C LYS A 341 13.61 4.94 11.73
#